data_AF-A0A6V8EU13-F1
#
_entry.id   AF-A0A6V8EU13-F1
#
_cell.length_a   1.000
_cell.length_b   1.000
_cell.length_c   1.000
_cell.angle_alpha   90.00
_cell.angle_beta   90.00
_cell.angle_gamma   90.00
#
_symmetry.space_group_name_H-M   'P 1'
#
loop_
_entity.id
_entity.type
_entity.pdbx_description
1 polymer ?
#
loop_
_entity_poly.entity_id
_entity_poly.type
_entity_poly.pdbx_seq_one_letter_code
_entity_poly.pdbx_strand_id
1 'polypeptide(L)' 'AKAKVFEGIIQPEWKHIASRFSLFSRIDDRQPIDKSIYEALHRGSKGSSVISPSGEFALISIGAEGHLEGERRYSWVN' A
#
# COMPACT_ATOMS: atom_id res chain seq x y z
N ALA A 1 -7.27 28.39 -2.72
CA ALA A 1 -6.48 27.34 -3.41
C ALA A 1 -5.04 27.81 -3.56
N LYS A 2 -4.04 27.00 -3.21
CA LYS A 2 -2.63 27.30 -3.53
C LYS A 2 -2.19 26.35 -4.64
N ALA A 3 -2.10 26.85 -5.87
CA ALA A 3 -1.48 26.11 -6.96
C ALA A 3 0.04 26.32 -6.89
N LYS A 4 0.80 25.26 -7.12
CA LYS A 4 2.25 25.32 -7.35
C LYS A 4 2.53 24.85 -8.77
N VAL A 5 3.26 25.65 -9.52
CA VAL A 5 3.69 25.35 -10.89
C VAL A 5 5.21 25.24 -10.88
N PHE A 6 5.74 24.23 -11.56
CA PHE A 6 7.17 24.00 -11.70
C PHE A 6 7.47 23.42 -13.09
N GLU A 7 8.73 23.54 -13.50
CA GLU A 7 9.27 22.97 -14.73
C GLU A 7 10.53 22.14 -14.42
N GLY A 8 10.95 21.31 -15.38
CA GLY A 8 12.15 20.49 -15.26
C GLY A 8 12.54 19.86 -16.60
N ILE A 9 13.83 19.55 -16.74
CA ILE A 9 14.39 18.92 -17.94
C ILE A 9 14.44 17.41 -17.74
N ILE A 10 13.77 16.67 -18.62
CA ILE A 10 13.82 15.20 -18.64
C ILE A 10 15.22 14.75 -19.10
N GLN A 11 15.89 13.97 -18.26
CA GLN A 11 17.21 13.42 -18.57
C GLN A 11 17.11 12.30 -19.62
N PRO A 12 18.09 12.14 -20.53
CA PRO A 12 18.03 11.13 -21.60
C PRO A 12 17.75 9.70 -21.11
N GLU A 13 18.24 9.33 -19.94
CA GLU A 13 18.17 7.99 -19.33
C GLU A 13 16.87 7.73 -18.56
N TRP A 14 15.91 8.67 -18.57
CA TRP A 14 14.69 8.57 -17.76
C TRP A 14 13.92 7.26 -17.97
N LYS A 15 13.90 6.74 -19.20
CA LYS A 15 13.22 5.48 -19.54
C LYS A 15 13.83 4.28 -18.83
N HIS A 16 15.16 4.24 -18.73
CA HIS A 16 15.87 3.16 -18.06
C HIS A 16 15.59 3.15 -16.55
N ILE A 17 15.50 4.33 -15.94
CA ILE A 17 15.13 4.44 -14.52
C ILE A 17 13.66 4.05 -14.32
N ALA A 18 12.76 4.59 -15.14
CA ALA A 18 11.33 4.31 -15.06
C ALA A 18 11.01 2.82 -15.28
N SER A 19 11.74 2.11 -16.15
CA SER A 19 11.52 0.69 -16.38
C SER A 19 11.76 -0.16 -15.14
N ARG A 20 12.62 0.26 -14.21
CA ARG A 20 12.89 -0.47 -12.96
C ARG A 20 11.70 -0.46 -11.99
N PHE A 21 10.75 0.45 -12.17
CA PHE A 21 9.56 0.52 -11.31
C PHE A 21 8.58 -0.63 -11.59
N SER A 22 8.67 -1.28 -12.76
CA SER A 22 7.82 -2.42 -13.15
C SER A 22 6.31 -2.14 -12.95
N LEU A 23 5.86 -0.92 -13.28
CA LEU A 23 4.52 -0.42 -12.94
C LEU A 23 3.40 -1.30 -13.46
N PHE A 24 3.48 -1.74 -14.73
CA PHE A 24 2.41 -2.53 -15.34
C PHE A 24 2.28 -3.92 -14.70
N SER A 25 3.40 -4.64 -14.51
CA SER A 25 3.41 -5.90 -13.76
C SER A 25 2.75 -5.73 -12.38
N ARG A 26 3.16 -4.71 -11.62
CA ARG A 26 2.60 -4.44 -10.29
C ARG A 26 1.10 -4.13 -10.30
N ILE A 27 0.59 -3.51 -11.36
CA ILE A 27 -0.84 -3.21 -11.51
C ILE A 27 -1.62 -4.48 -11.88
N ASP A 28 -1.03 -5.32 -12.72
CA ASP A 28 -1.60 -6.58 -13.20
C ASP A 28 -1.62 -7.65 -12.11
N ASP A 29 -0.63 -7.65 -11.21
CA ASP A 29 -0.51 -8.59 -10.08
C ASP A 29 -1.53 -8.31 -8.95
N ARG A 30 -2.38 -7.29 -9.09
CA ARG A 30 -3.41 -6.96 -8.07
C ARG A 30 -4.56 -7.95 -8.12
N GLN A 31 -5.07 -8.31 -6.94
CA GLN A 31 -6.25 -9.17 -6.83
C GLN A 31 -7.55 -8.34 -6.91
N PRO A 32 -8.46 -8.63 -7.85
CA PRO A 32 -9.81 -8.06 -7.80
C PRO A 32 -10.57 -8.59 -6.58
N ILE A 33 -11.39 -7.73 -5.99
CA ILE A 33 -12.27 -8.08 -4.86
C ILE A 33 -13.71 -7.73 -5.20
N ASP A 34 -14.63 -8.55 -4.69
CA ASP A 34 -16.06 -8.30 -4.85
C ASP A 34 -16.53 -7.13 -3.98
N LYS A 35 -17.69 -6.57 -4.35
CA LYS A 35 -18.33 -5.46 -3.63
C LYS A 35 -18.51 -5.74 -2.14
N SER A 36 -18.92 -6.97 -1.77
CA SER A 36 -19.13 -7.33 -0.37
C SER A 36 -17.83 -7.29 0.44
N ILE A 37 -16.72 -7.77 -0.13
CA ILE A 37 -15.39 -7.72 0.47
C ILE A 37 -14.94 -6.26 0.60
N TYR A 38 -15.11 -5.46 -0.44
CA TYR A 38 -14.83 -4.03 -0.42
C TYR A 38 -15.58 -3.32 0.71
N GLU A 39 -16.90 -3.54 0.82
CA GLU A 39 -17.71 -2.90 1.85
C GLU A 39 -17.30 -3.31 3.27
N ALA A 40 -16.95 -4.59 3.47
CA ALA A 40 -16.48 -5.08 4.76
C ALA A 40 -15.12 -4.47 5.17
N LEU A 41 -14.19 -4.34 4.22
CA LEU A 41 -12.92 -3.63 4.45
C LEU A 41 -13.14 -2.15 4.73
N HIS A 42 -13.96 -1.47 3.92
CA HIS A 42 -14.24 -0.04 4.05
C HIS A 42 -14.90 0.31 5.38
N ARG A 43 -15.79 -0.55 5.88
CA ARG A 43 -16.44 -0.39 7.20
C ARG A 43 -15.59 -0.90 8.37
N GLY A 44 -14.43 -1.50 8.10
CA GLY A 44 -13.56 -2.09 9.13
C GLY A 44 -14.15 -3.32 9.83
N SER A 45 -15.23 -3.92 9.31
CA SER A 45 -15.81 -5.15 9.88
C SER A 45 -15.00 -6.40 9.52
N LYS A 46 -14.11 -6.30 8.53
CA LYS A 46 -13.10 -7.30 8.22
C LYS A 46 -11.75 -6.88 8.80
N GLY A 47 -11.33 -7.54 9.89
CA GLY A 47 -10.05 -7.29 10.56
C GLY A 47 -8.85 -8.05 9.98
N SER A 48 -9.06 -8.91 8.98
CA SER A 48 -8.01 -9.73 8.35
C SER A 48 -7.78 -9.34 6.91
N SER A 49 -6.53 -9.47 6.45
CA SER A 49 -6.18 -9.21 5.05
C SER A 49 -6.95 -10.15 4.11
N VAL A 50 -7.23 -9.66 2.89
CA VAL A 50 -7.83 -10.48 1.82
C VAL A 50 -6.76 -11.33 1.13
N ILE A 51 -5.56 -10.76 0.97
CA ILE A 51 -4.37 -11.45 0.47
C ILE A 51 -3.37 -11.49 1.62
N SER A 52 -2.80 -12.66 1.91
CA SER A 52 -1.73 -12.74 2.89
C SER A 52 -0.52 -11.92 2.43
N PRO A 53 0.02 -11.03 3.28
CA PRO A 53 1.20 -10.26 2.90
C PRO A 53 2.39 -11.20 2.67
N SER A 54 3.21 -10.90 1.66
CA SER A 54 4.42 -11.65 1.31
C SER A 54 5.38 -10.73 0.57
N GLY A 55 6.66 -10.77 0.94
CA GLY A 55 7.69 -9.85 0.44
C GLY A 55 7.40 -8.36 0.69
N GLU A 56 6.70 -8.01 1.77
CA GLU A 56 6.29 -6.63 2.04
C GLU A 56 6.18 -6.29 3.54
N PHE A 57 6.14 -4.99 3.86
CA PHE A 57 5.82 -4.52 5.21
C PHE A 57 4.32 -4.49 5.42
N ALA A 58 3.83 -5.21 6.43
CA ALA A 58 2.41 -5.25 6.79
C ALA A 58 2.19 -4.76 8.22
N LEU A 59 1.00 -4.20 8.48
CA LEU A 59 0.54 -3.92 9.84
C LEU A 59 0.17 -5.23 10.53
N ILE A 60 0.85 -5.55 11.62
CA ILE A 60 0.68 -6.80 12.37
C ILE A 60 -0.28 -6.62 13.53
N SER A 61 -0.22 -5.49 14.23
CA SER A 61 -1.08 -5.23 15.37
C SER A 61 -1.16 -3.74 15.70
N ILE A 62 -2.23 -3.38 16.41
CA ILE A 62 -2.38 -2.08 17.06
C ILE A 62 -2.38 -2.33 18.57
N GLY A 63 -1.60 -1.56 19.33
CA GLY A 63 -1.53 -1.64 20.78
C GLY A 63 -2.86 -1.29 21.42
N ALA A 64 -3.19 -2.03 22.49
CA ALA A 64 -4.48 -1.96 23.16
C ALA A 64 -4.46 -1.01 24.35
N GLU A 65 -5.64 -0.63 24.84
CA GLU A 65 -5.81 0.18 26.04
C GLU A 65 -5.06 -0.45 27.23
N GLY A 66 -4.35 0.38 28.00
CA GLY A 66 -3.51 -0.07 29.11
C GLY A 66 -2.15 -0.68 28.73
N HIS A 67 -1.84 -0.85 27.44
CA HIS A 67 -0.51 -1.26 26.99
C HIS A 67 -0.17 -0.72 25.59
N LEU A 68 0.60 0.38 25.55
CA LEU A 68 1.02 1.06 24.30
C LEU A 68 -0.17 1.37 23.38
N GLU A 69 -1.23 1.93 23.94
CA GLU A 69 -2.47 2.19 23.22
C GLU A 69 -2.23 3.00 21.94
N GLY A 70 -2.73 2.48 20.82
CA GLY A 70 -2.61 3.12 19.50
C GLY A 70 -1.27 2.90 18.79
N GLU A 71 -0.30 2.23 19.42
CA GLU A 71 0.97 1.86 18.78
C GLU A 71 0.73 0.94 17.58
N ARG A 72 1.32 1.23 16.42
CA ARG A 72 1.17 0.43 15.20
C ARG A 72 2.44 -0.37 14.96
N ARG A 73 2.35 -1.70 15.07
CA ARG A 73 3.48 -2.60 14.78
C ARG A 73 3.45 -3.05 13.34
N TYR A 74 4.56 -2.80 12.66
CA TYR A 74 4.80 -3.24 11.29
C TYR A 74 5.96 -4.24 11.27
N SER A 75 5.86 -5.27 10.44
CA SER A 75 6.97 -6.18 10.18
C SER A 75 7.08 -6.48 8.70
N TRP A 76 8.29 -6.82 8.27
CA TRP A 76 8.50 -7.50 7.00
C TRP A 76 7.89 -8.90 7.08
N VAL A 77 7.02 -9.25 6.14
CA VAL A 77 6.46 -10.59 5.98
C VAL A 77 7.08 -11.21 4.75
N ASN A 78 7.69 -12.39 4.90
CA ASN A 78 8.27 -13.15 3.78
C ASN A 78 7.16 -13.83 2.98
#